data_AF-A0A2C1LTZ1-F1
#
_entry.id   AF-A0A2C1LTZ1-F1
#
_cell.length_a   1.000
_cell.length_b   1.000
_cell.length_c   1.000
_cell.angle_alpha   90.00
_cell.angle_beta   90.00
_cell.angle_gamma   90.00
#
_symmetry.space_group_name_H-M   'P 1'
#
loop_
_entity.id
_entity.type
_entity.pdbx_description
1 polymer ?
#
loop_
_entity_poly.entity_id
_entity_poly.type
_entity_poly.pdbx_seq_one_letter_code
_entity_poly.pdbx_strand_id
1 'polypeptide(L)'
;MKQPKIKIFGQMYKVIQIEFNKKNGQIEKIVYQLNDQQNRTVFKGEEMISSSLTYTNKIQDPTPHPFHNYAYAPDLESLLVTNYPGMK
;
A
#
# COMPACT_ATOMS: atom_id res chain seq x y z
N MET A 1 -1.51 17.97 -12.67
CA MET A 1 -0.76 17.38 -11.53
C MET A 1 -0.15 16.07 -11.99
N LYS A 2 1.09 15.73 -11.62
CA LYS A 2 1.68 14.43 -11.98
C LYS A 2 1.00 13.34 -11.16
N GLN A 3 0.56 12.26 -11.79
CA GLN A 3 -0.05 11.13 -11.10
C GLN A 3 0.98 10.49 -10.14
N PRO A 4 0.62 10.22 -8.87
CA PRO A 4 1.51 9.59 -7.91
C PRO A 4 1.84 8.14 -8.31
N LYS A 5 2.99 7.66 -7.84
CA LYS A 5 3.42 6.26 -7.97
C LYS A 5 3.62 5.65 -6.60
N ILE A 6 3.53 4.33 -6.52
CA ILE A 6 3.83 3.55 -5.33
C ILE A 6 4.99 2.60 -5.63
N LYS A 7 5.95 2.47 -4.71
CA LYS A 7 6.99 1.43 -4.74
C LYS A 7 6.65 0.38 -3.69
N ILE A 8 6.28 -0.82 -4.13
CA ILE A 8 5.87 -1.93 -3.25
C ILE A 8 6.33 -3.26 -3.87
N PHE A 9 6.77 -4.20 -3.04
CA PHE A 9 7.31 -5.50 -3.47
C PHE A 9 8.42 -5.38 -4.54
N GLY A 10 9.29 -4.37 -4.40
CA GLY A 10 10.40 -4.12 -5.32
C GLY A 10 10.01 -3.50 -6.67
N GLN A 11 8.74 -3.24 -6.94
CA GLN A 11 8.26 -2.70 -8.22
C GLN A 11 7.55 -1.36 -8.05
N MET A 12 7.47 -0.59 -9.14
CA MET A 12 6.79 0.71 -9.16
C MET A 12 5.48 0.62 -9.95
N TYR A 13 4.40 1.12 -9.35
CA TYR A 13 3.06 1.11 -9.96
C TYR A 13 2.43 2.49 -9.97
N LYS A 14 1.45 2.70 -10.87
CA LYS A 14 0.63 3.91 -10.88
C LYS A 14 -0.39 3.85 -9.76
N VAL A 15 -0.52 4.91 -8.99
CA VAL A 15 -1.57 5.04 -7.98
C VAL A 15 -2.84 5.56 -8.64
N ILE A 16 -3.96 4.89 -8.38
CA ILE A 16 -5.28 5.22 -8.93
C ILE A 16 -6.11 5.97 -7.89
N GLN A 17 -5.99 5.59 -6.61
CA GLN A 17 -6.76 6.18 -5.53
C GLN A 17 -5.97 6.13 -4.22
N ILE A 18 -6.11 7.18 -3.42
CA ILE A 18 -5.63 7.25 -2.04
C ILE A 18 -6.85 7.60 -1.18
N GLU A 19 -7.15 6.78 -0.18
CA GLU A 19 -8.18 7.07 0.80
C GLU A 19 -7.51 7.47 2.12
N PHE A 20 -8.09 8.49 2.75
CA PHE A 20 -7.60 9.07 3.98
C PHE A 20 -8.62 8.83 5.09
N ASN A 21 -8.11 8.44 6.25
CA ASN A 21 -8.91 8.32 7.44
C ASN A 21 -9.49 9.69 7.81
N LYS A 22 -10.82 9.77 7.90
CA LYS A 22 -11.54 11.05 8.11
C LYS A 22 -11.26 11.72 9.46
N LYS A 23 -10.76 10.97 10.46
CA LYS A 23 -10.53 11.49 11.81
C LYS A 23 -9.15 12.12 11.97
N ASN A 24 -8.11 11.49 11.43
CA ASN A 24 -6.72 11.92 11.64
C ASN A 24 -6.01 12.35 10.35
N GLY A 25 -6.65 12.23 9.19
CA GLY A 25 -6.09 12.62 7.90
C GLY A 25 -4.97 11.72 7.38
N GLN A 26 -4.66 10.62 8.06
CA GLN A 26 -3.62 9.68 7.62
C GLN A 26 -4.12 8.81 6.47
N ILE A 27 -3.22 8.36 5.60
CA ILE A 27 -3.56 7.41 4.54
C ILE A 27 -3.97 6.08 5.16
N GLU A 28 -5.17 5.59 4.83
CA GLU A 28 -5.67 4.29 5.28
C GLU A 28 -5.65 3.23 4.19
N LYS A 29 -5.64 3.64 2.92
CA LYS A 29 -5.66 2.74 1.77
C LYS A 29 -5.08 3.39 0.52
N ILE A 30 -4.33 2.60 -0.25
CA ILE A 30 -3.86 2.97 -1.58
C ILE A 30 -4.31 1.89 -2.57
N VAL A 31 -4.90 2.31 -3.69
CA VAL A 31 -5.22 1.45 -4.84
C VAL A 31 -4.24 1.77 -5.96
N TYR A 32 -3.56 0.74 -6.47
CA TYR A 32 -2.58 0.86 -7.55
C TYR A 32 -2.86 -0.10 -8.70
N GLN A 33 -2.44 0.30 -9.89
CA GLN A 33 -2.63 -0.47 -11.12
C GLN A 33 -1.47 -1.44 -11.31
N LEU A 34 -1.79 -2.75 -11.34
CA LEU A 34 -0.83 -3.81 -11.61
C LEU A 34 -0.57 -3.96 -13.11
N ASN A 35 -1.64 -3.85 -13.91
CA ASN A 35 -1.64 -3.83 -15.37
C ASN A 35 -2.94 -3.16 -15.86
N ASP A 36 -3.15 -3.09 -17.18
CA ASP A 36 -4.29 -2.37 -17.77
C ASP A 36 -5.67 -2.90 -17.35
N GLN A 37 -5.75 -4.12 -16.82
CA GLN A 37 -7.01 -4.78 -16.45
C GLN A 37 -7.16 -5.00 -14.94
N GLN A 38 -6.11 -4.80 -14.15
CA GLN A 38 -6.08 -5.23 -12.75
C GLN A 38 -5.54 -4.15 -11.82
N ASN A 39 -6.29 -3.93 -10.74
CA ASN A 39 -5.90 -3.10 -9.62
C ASN A 39 -5.63 -3.96 -8.39
N ARG A 40 -4.73 -3.49 -7.54
CA ARG A 40 -4.40 -4.07 -6.24
C ARG A 40 -4.58 -2.99 -5.17
N THR A 41 -4.88 -3.44 -3.97
CA THR A 41 -5.09 -2.57 -2.82
C THR A 41 -4.05 -2.87 -1.75
N VAL A 42 -3.52 -1.84 -1.12
CA VAL A 42 -2.78 -1.95 0.14
C VAL A 42 -3.48 -1.12 1.22
N PHE A 43 -3.72 -1.74 2.36
CA PHE A 43 -4.35 -1.12 3.53
C PHE A 43 -3.29 -0.78 4.59
N LYS A 44 -3.54 0.25 5.38
CA LYS A 44 -2.74 0.55 6.57
C LYS A 44 -3.00 -0.53 7.60
N GLY A 45 -1.94 -1.15 8.12
CA GLY A 45 -2.03 -2.16 9.16
C GLY A 45 -0.67 -2.63 9.63
N GLU A 46 -0.53 -2.81 10.94
CA GLU A 46 0.71 -3.29 11.58
C GLU A 46 0.71 -4.81 11.79
N GLU A 47 -0.37 -5.47 11.37
CA GLU A 47 -0.65 -6.86 11.67
C GLU A 47 -1.19 -7.61 10.46
N MET A 48 -0.86 -8.90 10.37
CA MET A 48 -1.30 -9.80 9.31
C MET A 48 -1.67 -11.16 9.88
N ILE A 49 -2.81 -11.70 9.44
CA ILE A 49 -3.19 -13.06 9.78
C ILE A 49 -2.24 -14.06 9.13
N SER A 50 -1.82 -15.07 9.89
CA SER A 50 -1.01 -16.17 9.39
C SER A 50 -1.72 -16.97 8.30
N SER A 51 -0.95 -17.68 7.47
CA SER A 51 -1.48 -18.61 6.47
C SER A 51 -2.24 -19.79 7.08
N SER A 52 -2.10 -20.07 8.38
CA SER A 52 -2.92 -21.05 9.09
C SER A 52 -4.24 -20.48 9.60
N LEU A 53 -4.47 -19.16 9.49
CA LEU A 53 -5.62 -18.44 10.03
C LEU A 53 -5.78 -18.52 11.56
N THR A 54 -4.79 -19.04 12.27
CA THR A 54 -4.90 -19.32 13.71
C THR A 54 -4.30 -18.25 14.61
N TYR A 55 -3.46 -17.36 14.06
CA TYR A 55 -2.85 -16.25 14.80
C TYR A 55 -2.49 -15.10 13.87
N THR A 56 -2.27 -13.94 14.47
CA THR A 56 -1.87 -12.69 13.81
C THR A 56 -0.42 -12.37 14.17
N ASN A 57 0.37 -11.95 13.17
CA ASN A 57 1.75 -11.53 13.34
C ASN A 57 1.88 -10.03 13.08
N LYS A 58 2.77 -9.37 13.84
CA LYS A 58 3.18 -8.01 13.50
C LYS A 58 4.00 -8.02 12.22
N ILE A 59 3.75 -7.04 11.35
CA ILE A 59 4.50 -6.84 10.11
C ILE A 59 5.28 -5.53 10.19
N GLN A 60 6.47 -5.51 9.60
CA GLN A 60 7.31 -4.31 9.49
C GLN A 60 7.36 -3.78 8.05
N ASP A 61 7.18 -4.69 7.09
CA ASP A 61 7.15 -4.40 5.67
C ASP A 61 5.77 -4.67 5.06
N PRO A 62 5.47 -4.11 3.88
CA PRO A 62 4.29 -4.49 3.12
C PRO A 62 4.21 -6.01 2.97
N THR A 63 3.09 -6.58 3.36
CA THR A 63 2.87 -8.03 3.40
C THR A 63 1.60 -8.38 2.64
N PRO A 64 1.62 -9.30 1.66
CA PRO A 64 0.42 -9.76 0.98
C PRO A 64 -0.51 -10.52 1.92
N HIS A 65 -1.82 -10.32 1.78
CA HIS A 65 -2.78 -11.16 2.49
C HIS A 65 -2.72 -12.60 1.95
N PRO A 66 -2.67 -13.64 2.79
CA PRO A 66 -2.47 -15.02 2.33
C PRO A 66 -3.60 -15.55 1.43
N PHE A 67 -4.81 -15.00 1.55
CA PHE A 67 -6.01 -15.52 0.85
C PHE A 67 -6.74 -14.50 -0.03
N HIS A 68 -6.27 -13.24 -0.06
CA HIS A 68 -6.97 -12.18 -0.76
C HIS A 68 -6.00 -11.35 -1.59
N ASN A 69 -6.51 -10.73 -2.66
CA ASN A 69 -5.71 -9.94 -3.58
C ASN A 69 -5.47 -8.50 -3.08
N TYR A 70 -5.11 -8.36 -1.81
CA TYR A 70 -4.66 -7.10 -1.21
C TYR A 70 -3.47 -7.35 -0.28
N ALA A 71 -2.86 -6.28 0.21
CA ALA A 71 -1.76 -6.31 1.16
C ALA A 71 -2.06 -5.38 2.35
N TYR A 72 -1.30 -5.55 3.43
CA TYR A 72 -1.21 -4.56 4.50
C TYR A 72 0.21 -4.01 4.56
N ALA A 73 0.36 -2.77 5.01
CA ALA A 73 1.65 -2.18 5.34
C ALA A 73 1.54 -1.25 6.56
N PRO A 74 2.55 -1.26 7.46
CA PRO A 74 2.54 -0.39 8.63
C PRO A 74 2.64 1.08 8.28
N ASP A 75 3.29 1.42 7.16
CA ASP A 75 3.40 2.78 6.67
C ASP A 75 3.11 2.84 5.16
N LEU A 76 2.09 3.61 4.81
CA LEU A 76 1.65 3.80 3.43
C LEU A 76 2.30 5.02 2.77
N GLU A 77 2.72 6.01 3.56
CA GLU A 77 3.30 7.25 3.03
C GLU A 77 4.68 6.98 2.46
N SER A 78 5.51 6.19 3.15
CA SER A 78 6.83 5.78 2.64
C SER A 78 6.78 4.95 1.36
N LEU A 79 5.63 4.32 1.04
CA LEU A 79 5.46 3.60 -0.22
C LEU A 79 5.21 4.54 -1.40
N LEU A 80 4.71 5.75 -1.15
CA LEU A 80 4.45 6.72 -2.20
C LEU A 80 5.75 7.36 -2.67
N VAL A 81 5.99 7.28 -3.98
CA VAL A 81 7.11 7.97 -4.61
C VAL A 81 6.64 9.36 -5.00
N THR A 82 7.05 10.35 -4.21
CA THR A 82 6.92 11.76 -4.58
C THR A 82 8.03 12.09 -5.58
N ASN A 83 7.67 12.39 -6.82
CA ASN A 83 8.57 13.10 -7.72
C ASN A 83 8.70 14.54 -7.18
N TYR A 84 9.54 14.77 -6.17
CA TYR A 84 9.99 16.12 -5.86
C TYR A 84 10.90 16.60 -6.99
N PRO A 85 10.54 17.66 -7.73
CA PRO A 85 11.49 18.34 -8.59
C PRO A 85 12.40 19.18 -7.69
N GLY A 86 13.39 18.56 -7.04
CA GLY A 86 14.23 19.31 -6.11
C GLY A 86 15.06 18.47 -5.16
N MET A 87 15.89 17.57 -5.69
CA MET A 87 17.19 17.30 -5.07
C MET A 87 18.21 17.25 -6.21
N LYS A 88 18.91 18.37 -6.38
CA LYS A 88 20.21 18.43 -7.03
C LYS A 88 21.25 17.91 -6.05
#